data_AF-A0A7G1IGA8-F1
#
_entry.id   AF-A0A7G1IGA8-F1
#
_cell.length_a   1.000
_cell.length_b   1.000
_cell.length_c   1.000
_cell.angle_alpha   90.00
_cell.angle_beta   90.00
_cell.angle_gamma   90.00
#
_symmetry.space_group_name_H-M   'P 1'
#
loop_
_entity.id
_entity.type
_entity.pdbx_description
1 polymer ?
#
loop_
_entity_poly.entity_id
_entity_poly.type
_entity_poly.pdbx_seq_one_letter_code
_entity_poly.pdbx_strand_id
1 'polypeptide(L)'
;MAGVRGREDAFYDFATKYLDDAAELDVPAKVDDDVADAVRDLAIRAFHAIDCQGLARVDFFLTEEGPVINEINTMPGFTTISMYPRMWAASGVDYPTLLATMVETALAREWACANRSAPGRSAPPQWCGR
;
A
#
# COMPACT_ATOMS: atom_id res chain seq x y z
N MET A 1 -6.29 2.43 -5.79
CA MET A 1 -7.24 1.89 -4.78
C MET A 1 -8.02 0.76 -5.42
N ALA A 2 -8.26 -0.32 -4.69
CA ALA A 2 -9.17 -1.38 -5.09
C ALA A 2 -10.39 -1.39 -4.17
N GLY A 3 -11.57 -1.64 -4.73
CA GLY A 3 -12.82 -1.79 -4.00
C GLY A 3 -13.26 -3.25 -4.04
N VAL A 4 -13.92 -3.69 -2.98
CA VAL A 4 -14.61 -4.98 -2.98
C VAL A 4 -16.08 -4.72 -2.72
N ARG A 5 -16.95 -5.25 -3.57
CA ARG A 5 -18.41 -5.15 -3.37
C ARG A 5 -18.88 -6.41 -2.64
N GLY A 6 -19.32 -6.25 -1.39
CA GLY A 6 -19.85 -7.37 -0.59
C GLY A 6 -21.34 -7.60 -0.85
N ARG A 7 -21.76 -8.86 -0.96
CA ARG A 7 -23.13 -9.28 -0.65
C ARG A 7 -23.32 -9.35 0.88
N GLU A 8 -24.58 -9.47 1.31
CA GLU A 8 -25.16 -9.32 2.67
C GLU A 8 -24.53 -10.11 3.85
N ASP A 9 -23.39 -10.80 3.70
CA ASP A 9 -22.80 -11.60 4.78
C ASP A 9 -21.58 -10.90 5.42
N ALA A 10 -21.68 -10.68 6.73
CA ALA A 10 -20.94 -9.67 7.50
C ALA A 10 -19.47 -9.98 7.85
N PHE A 11 -18.77 -10.90 7.19
CA PHE A 11 -17.35 -11.17 7.53
C PHE A 11 -16.56 -11.83 6.39
N TYR A 12 -15.47 -11.19 5.95
CA TYR A 12 -14.52 -11.75 4.98
C TYR A 12 -13.59 -12.77 5.65
N ASP A 13 -13.75 -14.06 5.37
CA ASP A 13 -12.87 -15.10 5.87
C ASP A 13 -11.66 -15.38 4.95
N PHE A 14 -10.72 -16.21 5.45
CA PHE A 14 -9.50 -16.61 4.73
C PHE A 14 -9.78 -17.41 3.46
N ALA A 15 -10.87 -18.19 3.41
CA ALA A 15 -11.23 -19.02 2.27
C ALA A 15 -11.72 -18.15 1.10
N THR A 16 -12.51 -17.11 1.37
CA THR A 16 -12.96 -16.16 0.33
C THR A 16 -11.79 -15.39 -0.31
N LYS A 17 -10.68 -15.16 0.41
CA LYS A 17 -9.52 -14.42 -0.11
C LYS A 17 -8.66 -15.20 -1.13
N TYR A 18 -8.75 -16.54 -1.16
CA TYR A 18 -7.79 -17.37 -1.91
C TYR A 18 -8.38 -18.59 -2.63
N LEU A 19 -9.59 -19.04 -2.30
CA LEU A 19 -10.16 -20.28 -2.82
C LEU A 19 -11.37 -20.07 -3.74
N ASP A 20 -12.00 -18.91 -3.71
CA ASP A 20 -13.22 -18.66 -4.47
C ASP A 20 -13.07 -17.42 -5.35
N ASP A 21 -13.40 -17.56 -6.63
CA ASP A 21 -13.57 -16.47 -7.61
C ASP A 21 -14.73 -15.52 -7.23
N ALA A 22 -15.24 -15.60 -5.99
CA ALA A 22 -16.45 -14.94 -5.51
C ALA A 22 -16.23 -13.48 -5.06
N ALA A 23 -14.98 -13.02 -4.91
CA ALA A 23 -14.70 -11.62 -4.61
C ALA A 23 -14.60 -10.81 -5.91
N GLU A 24 -15.67 -10.07 -6.25
CA GLU A 24 -15.62 -9.07 -7.33
C GLU A 24 -14.72 -7.90 -6.89
N LEU A 25 -13.50 -7.89 -7.41
CA LEU A 25 -12.49 -6.86 -7.15
C LEU A 25 -12.55 -5.80 -8.25
N ASP A 26 -13.00 -4.59 -7.88
CA ASP A 26 -12.94 -3.42 -8.76
C ASP A 26 -11.58 -2.73 -8.61
N VAL A 27 -10.77 -2.75 -9.66
CA VAL A 27 -9.48 -2.06 -9.73
C VAL A 27 -9.40 -1.26 -11.05
N PRO A 28 -9.49 0.09 -11.02
CA PRO A 28 -9.67 0.94 -9.84
C PRO A 28 -11.08 0.83 -9.22
N ALA A 29 -11.19 1.14 -7.93
CA ALA A 29 -12.46 1.23 -7.23
C ALA A 29 -13.37 2.30 -7.88
N LYS A 30 -14.66 1.99 -8.02
CA LYS A 30 -15.67 2.94 -8.51
C LYS A 30 -16.17 3.81 -7.34
N VAL A 31 -15.41 4.84 -7.00
CA VAL A 31 -15.72 5.82 -5.95
C VAL A 31 -15.51 7.23 -6.50
N ASP A 32 -16.13 8.22 -5.87
CA ASP A 32 -15.93 9.63 -6.23
C ASP A 32 -14.47 10.04 -6.02
N ASP A 33 -13.97 10.94 -6.86
CA ASP A 33 -12.56 11.38 -6.85
C ASP A 33 -12.16 11.98 -5.49
N ASP A 34 -13.05 12.77 -4.87
CA ASP A 34 -12.82 13.36 -3.54
C ASP A 34 -12.63 12.29 -2.46
N VAL A 35 -13.42 11.21 -2.52
CA VAL A 35 -13.29 10.06 -1.60
C VAL A 35 -12.01 9.30 -1.89
N ALA A 36 -11.66 9.12 -3.17
CA ALA A 36 -10.44 8.45 -3.56
C ALA A 36 -9.18 9.18 -3.06
N ASP A 37 -9.17 10.51 -3.18
CA ASP A 37 -8.10 11.39 -2.72
C ASP A 37 -7.99 11.36 -1.19
N ALA A 38 -9.12 11.44 -0.47
CA ALA A 38 -9.14 11.39 0.99
C ALA A 38 -8.59 10.05 1.53
N VAL A 39 -9.00 8.92 0.94
CA VAL A 39 -8.50 7.59 1.35
C VAL A 39 -7.01 7.44 1.05
N ARG A 40 -6.53 7.95 -0.09
CA ARG A 40 -5.10 7.93 -0.43
C ARG A 40 -4.26 8.76 0.56
N ASP A 41 -4.71 9.95 0.92
CA ASP A 41 -4.04 10.79 1.92
C ASP A 41 -3.98 10.08 3.28
N LEU A 42 -5.10 9.50 3.73
CA LEU A 42 -5.15 8.73 4.97
C LEU A 42 -4.23 7.51 4.94
N ALA A 43 -4.10 6.82 3.80
CA ALA A 43 -3.20 5.68 3.66
C ALA A 43 -1.73 6.10 3.82
N ILE A 44 -1.33 7.22 3.24
CA ILE A 44 0.03 7.78 3.39
C ILE A 44 0.29 8.18 4.84
N ARG A 45 -0.67 8.87 5.48
CA ARG A 45 -0.55 9.25 6.89
C ARG A 45 -0.46 8.05 7.81
N ALA A 46 -1.24 7.01 7.57
CA ALA A 46 -1.21 5.76 8.32
C ALA A 46 0.14 5.05 8.19
N PHE A 47 0.71 5.01 6.98
CA PHE A 47 2.04 4.46 6.71
C PHE A 47 3.12 5.16 7.54
N HIS A 48 3.11 6.50 7.58
CA HIS A 48 4.04 7.28 8.39
C HIS A 48 3.79 7.16 9.90
N ALA A 49 2.53 7.03 10.33
CA ALA A 49 2.17 6.95 11.75
C ALA A 49 2.76 5.73 12.46
N ILE A 50 3.02 4.64 11.73
CA ILE A 50 3.61 3.40 12.27
C ILE A 50 5.10 3.25 11.93
N ASP A 51 5.74 4.31 11.41
CA ASP A 51 7.11 4.27 10.89
C ASP A 51 7.34 3.13 9.89
N CYS A 52 6.36 2.91 9.01
CA CYS A 52 6.43 1.85 8.00
C CYS A 52 7.50 2.19 6.96
N GLN A 53 8.11 1.15 6.38
CA GLN A 53 9.15 1.31 5.38
C GLN A 53 8.94 0.32 4.23
N GLY A 54 9.33 0.72 3.02
CA GLY A 54 9.19 -0.09 1.81
C GLY A 54 7.76 -0.10 1.27
N LEU A 55 6.86 -0.84 1.92
CA LEU A 55 5.48 -1.01 1.45
C LEU A 55 4.49 -1.29 2.59
N ALA A 56 3.24 -0.92 2.33
CA ALA A 56 2.10 -1.44 3.08
C ALA A 56 0.86 -1.45 2.19
N ARG A 57 -0.08 -2.35 2.50
CA ARG A 57 -1.47 -2.25 2.05
C ARG A 57 -2.29 -1.71 3.22
N VAL A 58 -3.03 -0.63 3.00
CA VAL A 58 -3.95 -0.08 4.01
C VAL A 58 -5.36 -0.40 3.58
N ASP A 59 -6.08 -1.12 4.44
CA ASP A 59 -7.45 -1.56 4.20
C ASP A 59 -8.41 -0.60 4.90
N PHE A 60 -9.44 -0.17 4.16
CA PHE A 60 -10.42 0.80 4.64
C PHE A 60 -11.83 0.22 4.56
N PHE A 61 -12.67 0.62 5.51
CA PHE A 61 -14.12 0.61 5.35
C PHE A 61 -14.58 2.02 5.01
N LEU A 62 -15.44 2.15 3.98
CA LEU A 62 -16.13 3.41 3.70
C LEU A 62 -17.48 3.37 4.41
N THR A 63 -17.63 4.15 5.49
CA THR A 63 -18.86 4.25 6.28
C THR A 63 -19.65 5.50 5.90
N GLU A 64 -20.86 5.67 6.45
CA GLU A 64 -21.65 6.89 6.29
C GLU A 64 -20.95 8.14 6.86
N GLU A 65 -20.06 7.96 7.85
CA GLU A 65 -19.27 9.04 8.47
C GLU A 65 -17.94 9.29 7.75
N GLY A 66 -17.57 8.43 6.79
CA GLY A 66 -16.35 8.54 6.00
C GLY A 66 -15.43 7.31 6.08
N PRO A 67 -14.20 7.42 5.56
CA PRO A 67 -13.26 6.31 5.53
C PRO A 67 -12.66 6.00 6.91
N VAL A 68 -12.73 4.74 7.32
CA VAL A 68 -12.17 4.21 8.56
C VAL A 68 -11.09 3.18 8.23
N ILE A 69 -9.90 3.34 8.81
CA ILE A 69 -8.80 2.38 8.65
C ILE A 69 -9.15 1.11 9.43
N ASN A 70 -9.15 -0.03 8.75
CA ASN A 70 -9.35 -1.34 9.35
C ASN A 70 -8.01 -2.01 9.69
N GLU A 71 -7.10 -2.10 8.71
CA GLU A 71 -5.82 -2.82 8.84
C GLU A 71 -4.71 -2.08 8.08
N ILE A 72 -3.49 -2.14 8.61
CA ILE A 72 -2.28 -1.84 7.85
C ILE A 72 -1.47 -3.13 7.75
N ASN A 73 -1.33 -3.66 6.53
CA ASN A 73 -0.62 -4.89 6.26
C ASN A 73 0.76 -4.61 5.65
N THR A 74 1.82 -4.91 6.40
CA THR A 74 3.22 -4.66 6.00
C THR A 74 3.84 -5.79 5.18
N MET A 75 3.12 -6.88 4.96
CA MET A 75 3.52 -8.02 4.13
C MET A 75 2.35 -8.48 3.25
N PRO A 76 1.91 -7.66 2.27
CA PRO A 76 0.81 -8.04 1.40
C PRO A 76 1.22 -9.21 0.51
N GLY A 77 0.24 -9.93 -0.03
CA GLY A 77 0.50 -10.98 -1.03
C GLY A 77 1.20 -10.42 -2.28
N PHE A 78 2.16 -11.18 -2.80
CA PHE A 78 2.99 -10.82 -3.97
C PHE A 78 2.85 -11.79 -5.16
N THR A 79 1.75 -12.56 -5.23
CA THR A 79 1.45 -13.26 -6.49
C THR A 79 0.95 -12.25 -7.51
N THR A 80 1.04 -12.56 -8.81
CA THR A 80 0.56 -11.68 -9.89
C THR A 80 -0.94 -11.36 -9.80
N ILE A 81 -1.71 -12.23 -9.14
CA ILE A 81 -3.15 -12.05 -8.90
C ILE A 81 -3.45 -11.34 -7.57
N SER A 82 -2.44 -11.11 -6.72
CA SER A 82 -2.61 -10.44 -5.44
C SER A 82 -3.03 -8.99 -5.62
N MET A 83 -3.79 -8.48 -4.65
CA MET A 83 -4.35 -7.12 -4.70
C MET A 83 -3.29 -6.04 -4.84
N TYR A 84 -2.17 -6.16 -4.14
CA TYR A 84 -1.13 -5.14 -4.12
C TYR A 84 -0.49 -4.94 -5.51
N PRO A 85 0.04 -5.97 -6.20
CA PRO A 85 0.48 -5.86 -7.59
C PRO A 85 -0.60 -5.35 -8.56
N ARG A 86 -1.86 -5.82 -8.43
CA ARG A 86 -2.96 -5.39 -9.31
C ARG A 86 -3.27 -3.89 -9.19
N MET A 87 -3.25 -3.35 -7.97
CA MET A 87 -3.48 -1.91 -7.74
C MET A 87 -2.38 -1.05 -8.38
N TRP A 88 -1.12 -1.48 -8.29
CA TRP A 88 0.00 -0.79 -8.93
C TRP A 88 -0.09 -0.85 -10.45
N ALA A 89 -0.42 -2.02 -11.01
CA ALA A 89 -0.62 -2.19 -12.45
C ALA A 89 -1.73 -1.29 -13.00
N ALA A 90 -2.87 -1.21 -12.31
CA ALA A 90 -3.96 -0.31 -12.67
C ALA A 90 -3.59 1.19 -12.52
N SER A 91 -2.55 1.49 -11.75
CA SER A 91 -2.00 2.84 -11.58
C SER A 91 -0.86 3.14 -12.58
N GLY A 92 -0.57 2.21 -13.50
CA GLY A 92 0.45 2.37 -14.54
C GLY A 92 1.85 1.85 -14.18
N VAL A 93 2.02 1.16 -13.04
CA VAL A 93 3.30 0.56 -12.63
C VAL A 93 3.24 -0.95 -12.79
N ASP A 94 3.99 -1.48 -13.75
CA ASP A 94 4.05 -2.92 -13.97
C ASP A 94 4.80 -3.67 -12.85
N TYR A 95 4.60 -4.99 -12.81
CA TYR A 95 5.11 -5.82 -11.73
C TYR A 95 6.65 -5.83 -11.64
N PRO A 96 7.42 -5.94 -12.75
CA PRO A 96 8.87 -5.80 -12.70
C PRO A 96 9.34 -4.44 -12.16
N THR A 97 8.71 -3.34 -12.60
CA THR A 97 9.04 -1.98 -12.14
C THR A 97 8.75 -1.81 -10.65
N LEU A 98 7.65 -2.37 -10.16
CA LEU A 98 7.31 -2.38 -8.74
C LEU A 98 8.40 -3.09 -7.91
N LEU A 99 8.80 -4.30 -8.32
CA LEU A 99 9.84 -5.06 -7.62
C LEU A 99 11.20 -4.33 -7.63
N ALA A 100 11.59 -3.78 -8.79
CA ALA A 100 12.81 -2.99 -8.92
C ALA A 100 12.79 -1.79 -7.97
N THR A 101 11.71 -1.02 -7.96
CA THR A 101 11.53 0.17 -7.10
C THR A 101 11.67 -0.20 -5.61
N MET A 102 11.11 -1.33 -5.18
CA MET A 102 11.21 -1.80 -3.80
C MET A 102 12.64 -2.13 -3.41
N VAL A 103 13.38 -2.85 -4.26
CA VAL A 103 14.80 -3.18 -4.03
C VAL A 103 15.66 -1.91 -4.01
N GLU A 104 15.46 -1.01 -4.98
CA GLU A 104 16.18 0.26 -5.05
C GLU A 104 15.95 1.12 -3.80
N THR A 105 14.71 1.20 -3.34
CA THR A 105 14.35 1.94 -2.12
C THR A 105 15.05 1.35 -0.89
N ALA A 106 15.07 0.02 -0.76
CA ALA A 106 15.75 -0.66 0.34
C ALA A 106 17.27 -0.42 0.33
N LEU A 107 17.91 -0.53 -0.84
CA LEU A 107 19.35 -0.26 -1.01
C LEU A 107 19.70 1.20 -0.70
N ALA A 108 18.90 2.16 -1.17
CA ALA A 108 19.11 3.58 -0.92
C ALA A 108 19.04 3.90 0.59
N ARG A 109 18.11 3.26 1.31
CA ARG A 109 17.99 3.39 2.78
C ARG A 109 19.22 2.86 3.51
N GLU A 110 19.66 1.64 3.19
CA GLU A 110 20.87 1.06 3.78
C GLU A 110 22.09 1.95 3.55
N TRP A 111 22.26 2.44 2.32
CA TRP A 111 23.34 3.36 1.98
C TRP A 111 23.27 4.67 2.79
N ALA A 112 22.07 5.24 2.97
CA ALA A 112 21.87 6.44 3.76
C ALA A 112 22.16 6.21 5.26
N CYS A 113 21.73 5.07 5.83
CA CYS A 113 22.04 4.70 7.22
C CYS A 113 23.53 4.43 7.44
N ALA A 114 24.18 3.71 6.51
CA ALA A 114 25.62 3.45 6.57
C ALA A 114 26.43 4.76 6.52
N ASN A 115 26.05 5.71 5.64
CA ASN A 115 26.74 6.99 5.53
C ASN A 115 26.48 7.95 6.70
N ARG A 116 25.33 7.87 7.38
CA ARG A 116 25.06 8.65 8.61
C ARG A 116 25.90 8.17 9.80
N SER A 117 26.25 6.89 9.82
CA SER A 117 27.02 6.26 10.91
C SER A 117 28.53 6.44 10.77
N ALA A 118 29.02 6.91 9.62
CA ALA A 118 30.43 7.07 9.33
C ALA A 118 30.95 8.42 9.87
N PRO A 119 32.00 8.46 10.71
CA PRO A 119 32.51 9.72 11.24
C PRO A 119 33.06 10.62 10.13
N GLY A 120 32.54 11.84 10.02
CA GLY A 120 33.08 12.90 9.16
C GLY A 120 32.47 13.07 7.76
N ARG A 121 31.33 12.45 7.44
CA ARG A 121 30.62 12.68 6.16
C ARG A 121 29.15 13.04 6.40
N SER A 122 28.72 14.20 5.91
CA SER A 122 27.31 14.60 5.91
C SER A 122 26.58 13.95 4.73
N ALA A 123 25.45 13.27 4.98
CA ALA A 123 24.59 12.75 3.92
C ALA A 123 24.03 13.92 3.06
N PRO A 124 23.82 13.72 1.74
CA PRO A 124 23.24 14.75 0.88
C PRO A 124 21.81 15.11 1.32
N PRO A 125 21.45 16.41 1.30
CA PRO A 125 20.26 16.94 1.97
C PRO A 125 18.93 16.38 1.44
N GLN A 126 18.90 15.83 0.22
CA GLN A 126 17.70 15.28 -0.40
C GLN A 126 17.18 13.96 0.22
N TRP A 127 17.96 13.31 1.10
CA TRP A 127 17.58 12.07 1.80
C TRP A 127 17.45 12.27 3.32
N CYS A 128 17.40 13.54 3.74
CA CYS A 128 17.22 13.96 5.12
C CYS A 128 15.84 14.60 5.24
N GLY A 129 14.79 13.81 5.04
CA GLY A 129 13.40 14.24 5.16
C GLY A 129 12.67 13.36 6.16
N ARG A 130 12.65 13.82 7.42
CA ARG A 130 11.82 13.42 8.58
C ARG A 130 11.63 11.93 8.86
#